data_AF-A0A9E3T8E1-F1
#
_entry.id   AF-A0A9E3T8E1-F1
#
_cell.length_a   1.000
_cell.length_b   1.000
_cell.length_c   1.000
_cell.angle_alpha   90.00
_cell.angle_beta   90.00
_cell.angle_gamma   90.00
#
_symmetry.space_group_name_H-M   'P 1'
#
loop_
_entity.id
_entity.type
_entity.pdbx_description
1 polymer ?
#
loop_
_entity_poly.entity_id
_entity_poly.type
_entity_poly.pdbx_seq_one_letter_code
_entity_poly.pdbx_strand_id
1 'polypeptide(L)'
;MLLRLRQALWTRRIWWVLLPGALIFVSPYVVLLLDQFFRLTGGNNLPPLPGALLAGVTFPFVMTMFADTVLFSQALSYALLSLLVLAVCGWVLLRGRAGRTARVTSGLTVLSVVALPLVFQMMPNVTWLNAHGFDVRAIPTRQTFVDATIDGLVNLFDGKACQHEILGWSADNILYYETRCTFTPPTFWRFDPAGTDPAQQIAEVTAALVTPPETLLMVGYPEGYPPADYRSPDGRWIASVWGDDFYGPEHVMVVTERA
;
A
#
# COMPACT_ATOMS: atom_id res chain seq x y z
N MET A 1 -18.88 45.48 7.67
CA MET A 1 -19.01 44.37 8.65
C MET A 1 -19.29 43.02 7.97
N LEU A 2 -20.28 42.91 7.08
CA LEU A 2 -20.61 41.69 6.31
C LEU A 2 -19.44 41.06 5.54
N LEU A 3 -18.55 41.86 4.94
CA LEU A 3 -17.40 41.35 4.18
C LEU A 3 -16.38 40.63 5.08
N ARG A 4 -16.11 41.15 6.29
CA ARG A 4 -15.21 40.52 7.27
C ARG A 4 -15.80 39.23 7.85
N LEU A 5 -17.11 39.19 8.06
CA LEU A 5 -17.83 38.03 8.58
C LEU A 5 -17.86 36.88 7.56
N ARG A 6 -18.12 37.21 6.28
CA ARG A 6 -18.05 36.26 5.15
C ARG A 6 -16.64 35.71 4.95
N GLN A 7 -15.63 36.56 5.13
CA GLN A 7 -14.22 36.18 5.04
C GLN A 7 -13.81 35.24 6.18
N ALA A 8 -14.20 35.53 7.43
CA ALA A 8 -13.93 34.67 8.60
C ALA A 8 -14.62 33.29 8.53
N LEU A 9 -15.86 33.25 8.03
CA LEU A 9 -16.57 31.98 7.78
C LEU A 9 -15.89 31.17 6.68
N TRP A 10 -15.38 31.82 5.64
CA TRP A 10 -14.61 31.18 4.58
C TRP A 10 -13.26 30.62 5.08
N THR A 11 -12.53 31.37 5.91
CA THR A 11 -11.27 30.88 6.49
C THR A 11 -11.51 29.65 7.37
N ARG A 12 -12.57 29.64 8.18
CA ARG A 12 -12.95 28.44 8.97
C ARG A 12 -13.28 27.25 8.07
N ARG A 13 -14.00 27.44 6.97
CA ARG A 13 -14.37 26.38 6.00
C ARG A 13 -13.16 25.71 5.35
N ILE A 14 -12.13 26.48 5.01
CA ILE A 14 -10.90 25.93 4.41
C ILE A 14 -10.20 24.95 5.37
N TRP A 15 -10.18 25.26 6.68
CA TRP A 15 -9.56 24.38 7.68
C TRP A 15 -10.27 23.04 7.85
N TRP A 16 -11.57 22.95 7.59
CA TRP A 16 -12.31 21.68 7.63
C TRP A 16 -11.86 20.68 6.56
N VAL A 17 -11.19 21.14 5.49
CA VAL A 17 -10.67 20.29 4.42
C VAL A 17 -9.15 20.15 4.52
N LEU A 18 -8.44 21.26 4.78
CA LEU A 18 -6.99 21.24 4.90
C LEU A 18 -6.50 20.40 6.07
N LEU A 19 -7.14 20.49 7.24
CA LEU A 19 -6.64 19.83 8.43
C LEU A 19 -6.77 18.30 8.33
N PRO A 20 -7.91 17.71 7.89
CA PRO A 20 -7.98 16.28 7.64
C PRO A 20 -7.01 15.82 6.55
N GLY A 21 -6.90 16.55 5.43
CA GLY A 21 -5.95 16.19 4.37
C GLY A 21 -4.50 16.24 4.85
N ALA A 22 -4.12 17.28 5.58
CA ALA A 22 -2.80 17.37 6.19
C ALA A 22 -2.56 16.21 7.17
N LEU A 23 -3.54 15.87 8.02
CA LEU A 23 -3.40 14.76 8.96
C LEU A 23 -3.20 13.43 8.24
N ILE A 24 -4.00 13.11 7.22
CA ILE A 24 -3.92 11.85 6.47
C ILE A 24 -2.57 11.68 5.78
N PHE A 25 -2.03 12.75 5.17
CA PHE A 25 -0.81 12.65 4.36
C PHE A 25 0.47 12.94 5.15
N VAL A 26 0.41 13.65 6.27
CA VAL A 26 1.58 13.94 7.11
C VAL A 26 1.78 12.86 8.18
N SER A 27 0.71 12.21 8.64
CA SER A 27 0.79 11.20 9.70
C SER A 27 1.72 10.03 9.37
N PRO A 28 1.81 9.47 8.14
CA PRO A 28 2.68 8.31 7.91
C PRO A 28 4.15 8.67 8.15
N TYR A 29 4.55 9.89 7.80
CA TYR A 29 5.90 10.39 8.08
C TYR A 29 6.17 10.55 9.57
N VAL A 30 5.18 11.03 10.33
CA VAL A 30 5.30 11.14 11.78
C VAL A 30 5.44 9.75 12.40
N VAL A 31 4.65 8.78 11.96
CA VAL A 31 4.75 7.38 12.41
C VAL A 31 6.11 6.78 12.06
N LEU A 32 6.59 6.96 10.82
CA LEU A 32 7.90 6.50 10.39
C LEU A 32 9.05 7.10 11.22
N LEU A 33 9.00 8.41 11.47
CA LEU A 33 10.01 9.10 12.29
C LEU A 33 9.99 8.61 13.75
N LEU A 34 8.80 8.36 14.29
CA LEU A 34 8.65 7.78 15.62
C LEU A 34 9.21 6.36 15.67
N ASP A 35 8.84 5.48 14.74
CA ASP A 35 9.37 4.11 14.66
C ASP A 35 10.90 4.10 14.59
N GLN A 36 11.50 4.92 13.71
CA GLN A 36 12.95 5.07 13.64
C GLN A 36 13.56 5.56 14.96
N PHE A 37 12.93 6.55 15.61
CA PHE A 37 13.37 7.02 16.92
C PHE A 37 13.30 5.92 17.99
N PHE A 38 12.24 5.11 18.01
CA PHE A 38 12.09 3.99 18.93
C PHE A 38 13.13 2.89 18.70
N ARG A 39 13.42 2.56 17.44
CA ARG A 39 14.46 1.60 17.06
C ARG A 39 15.84 2.06 17.52
N LEU A 40 16.17 3.34 17.29
CA LEU A 40 17.45 3.93 17.68
C LEU A 40 17.63 4.08 19.19
N THR A 41 16.54 4.28 19.93
CA THR A 41 16.58 4.44 21.40
C THR A 41 16.51 3.11 22.16
N GLY A 42 16.53 1.97 21.46
CA GLY A 42 16.70 0.64 22.03
C GLY A 42 15.42 -0.06 22.47
N GLY A 43 14.25 0.35 21.97
CA GLY A 43 12.96 -0.33 22.15
C GLY A 43 12.41 -0.35 23.60
N ASN A 44 11.11 -0.06 23.75
CA ASN A 44 10.30 -0.10 24.99
C ASN A 44 10.78 0.68 26.23
N ASN A 45 11.96 1.29 26.21
CA ASN A 45 12.54 2.01 27.35
C ASN A 45 12.24 3.52 27.34
N LEU A 46 11.16 3.96 26.70
CA LEU A 46 10.83 5.39 26.74
C LEU A 46 10.29 5.81 28.11
N PRO A 47 10.72 6.96 28.64
CA PRO A 47 10.03 7.59 29.76
C PRO A 47 8.57 7.87 29.36
N PRO A 48 7.61 7.79 30.30
CA PRO A 48 6.20 8.00 30.01
C PRO A 48 6.02 9.37 29.34
N LEU A 49 5.55 9.35 28.09
CA LEU A 49 5.26 10.57 27.34
C LEU A 49 4.09 11.31 28.04
N PRO A 50 4.17 12.65 28.17
CA PRO A 50 3.04 13.43 28.67
C PRO A 50 1.77 13.13 27.88
N GLY A 51 0.63 12.93 28.54
CA GLY A 51 -0.62 12.50 27.88
C GLY A 51 -1.08 13.41 26.73
N ALA A 52 -0.72 14.69 26.74
CA ALA A 52 -0.98 15.62 25.64
C ALA A 52 -0.12 15.35 24.39
N LEU A 53 1.14 14.92 24.56
CA LEU A 53 2.00 14.44 23.47
C LEU A 53 1.48 13.11 22.94
N LEU A 54 1.06 12.22 23.85
CA LEU A 54 0.44 10.95 23.48
C LEU A 54 -0.82 11.18 22.65
N ALA A 55 -1.72 12.08 23.06
CA ALA A 55 -2.93 12.45 22.33
C ALA A 55 -2.63 13.11 20.96
N GLY A 56 -1.60 13.97 20.92
CA GLY A 56 -1.14 14.60 19.68
C GLY A 56 -0.58 13.63 18.65
N VAL A 57 -0.05 12.49 19.09
CA VAL A 57 0.48 11.41 18.23
C VAL A 57 -0.60 10.37 17.89
N THR A 58 -1.42 9.98 18.88
CA THR A 58 -2.45 8.96 18.71
C THR A 58 -3.63 9.44 17.88
N PHE A 59 -4.01 10.71 17.94
CA PHE A 59 -5.14 11.20 17.13
C PHE A 59 -4.87 11.12 15.62
N PRO A 60 -3.73 11.60 15.08
CA PRO A 60 -3.34 11.34 13.70
C PRO A 60 -3.26 9.85 13.39
N PHE A 61 -2.70 9.04 14.29
CA PHE A 61 -2.58 7.59 14.12
C PHE A 61 -3.95 6.93 13.93
N VAL A 62 -4.92 7.21 14.81
CA VAL A 62 -6.28 6.65 14.75
C VAL A 62 -7.02 7.13 13.50
N MET A 63 -6.90 8.41 13.14
CA MET A 63 -7.49 8.91 11.90
C MET A 63 -6.88 8.24 10.67
N THR A 64 -5.59 7.92 10.72
CA THR A 64 -4.88 7.25 9.62
C THR A 64 -5.23 5.78 9.56
N MET A 65 -5.33 5.05 10.68
CA MET A 65 -5.86 3.68 10.69
C MET A 65 -7.29 3.62 10.15
N PHE A 66 -8.13 4.59 10.48
CA PHE A 66 -9.50 4.65 9.95
C PHE A 66 -9.52 4.96 8.45
N ALA A 67 -8.63 5.84 8.00
CA ALA A 67 -8.41 6.09 6.59
C ALA A 67 -7.83 4.86 5.88
N ASP A 68 -6.92 4.13 6.51
CA ASP A 68 -6.24 2.95 5.97
C ASP A 68 -7.22 1.82 5.72
N THR A 69 -7.97 1.45 6.76
CA THR A 69 -9.01 0.42 6.68
C THR A 69 -10.03 0.72 5.57
N VAL A 70 -10.51 1.96 5.42
CA VAL A 70 -11.59 2.26 4.48
C VAL A 70 -11.10 2.70 3.09
N LEU A 71 -10.03 3.50 3.00
CA LEU A 71 -9.59 4.17 1.78
C LEU A 71 -8.43 3.47 1.08
N PHE A 72 -7.53 2.79 1.81
CA PHE A 72 -6.33 2.18 1.21
C PHE A 72 -6.56 0.75 0.71
N SER A 73 -7.74 0.16 0.96
CA SER A 73 -8.16 -1.09 0.30
C SER A 73 -8.34 -0.97 -1.22
N GLN A 74 -8.31 0.26 -1.78
CA GLN A 74 -8.43 0.51 -3.21
C GLN A 74 -7.48 1.61 -3.68
N ALA A 75 -6.57 1.28 -4.60
CA ALA A 75 -5.62 2.25 -5.16
C ALA A 75 -6.27 3.45 -5.84
N LEU A 76 -7.44 3.24 -6.46
CA LEU A 76 -8.21 4.32 -7.07
C LEU A 76 -8.69 5.34 -6.02
N SER A 77 -9.18 4.88 -4.87
CA SER A 77 -9.67 5.74 -3.79
C SER A 77 -8.55 6.61 -3.22
N TYR A 78 -7.37 6.02 -3.02
CA TYR A 78 -6.16 6.75 -2.64
C TYR A 78 -5.78 7.81 -3.67
N ALA A 79 -5.77 7.46 -4.96
CA ALA A 79 -5.42 8.37 -6.04
C ALA A 79 -6.40 9.56 -6.13
N LEU A 80 -7.71 9.29 -6.05
CA LEU A 80 -8.74 10.32 -6.07
C LEU A 80 -8.64 11.29 -4.88
N LEU A 81 -8.41 10.75 -3.67
CA LEU A 81 -8.23 11.58 -2.48
C LEU A 81 -6.96 12.44 -2.58
N SER A 82 -5.86 11.87 -3.08
CA SER A 82 -4.62 12.60 -3.32
C SER A 82 -4.83 13.77 -4.28
N LEU A 83 -5.52 13.53 -5.40
CA LEU A 83 -5.86 14.58 -6.38
C LEU A 83 -6.75 15.67 -5.76
N LEU A 84 -7.76 15.29 -4.97
CA LEU A 84 -8.63 16.25 -4.28
C LEU A 84 -7.82 17.15 -3.34
N VAL A 85 -6.97 16.57 -2.49
CA VAL A 85 -6.15 17.31 -1.53
C VAL A 85 -5.14 18.21 -2.24
N LEU A 86 -4.50 17.74 -3.30
CA LEU A 86 -3.60 18.54 -4.13
C LEU A 86 -4.33 19.72 -4.78
N ALA A 87 -5.53 19.51 -5.32
CA ALA A 87 -6.34 20.58 -5.92
C ALA A 87 -6.70 21.66 -4.90
N VAL A 88 -7.13 21.26 -3.70
CA VAL A 88 -7.46 22.19 -2.61
C VAL A 88 -6.22 22.96 -2.14
N CYS A 89 -5.11 22.26 -1.90
CA CYS A 89 -3.86 22.88 -1.45
C CYS A 89 -3.28 23.83 -2.51
N GLY A 90 -3.28 23.40 -3.78
CA GLY A 90 -2.86 24.24 -4.91
C GLY A 90 -3.70 25.51 -5.01
N TRP A 91 -5.03 25.38 -4.86
CA TRP A 91 -5.91 26.54 -4.83
C TRP A 91 -5.62 27.50 -3.66
N VAL A 92 -5.33 26.98 -2.45
CA VAL A 92 -4.95 27.80 -1.29
C VAL A 92 -3.61 28.52 -1.51
N LEU A 93 -2.63 27.83 -2.10
CA LEU A 93 -1.31 28.38 -2.41
C LEU A 93 -1.39 29.50 -3.45
N LEU A 94 -2.18 29.30 -4.52
CA LEU A 94 -2.35 30.27 -5.60
C LEU A 94 -3.19 31.49 -5.17
N ARG A 95 -4.05 31.36 -4.14
CA ARG A 95 -4.85 32.49 -3.67
C ARG A 95 -4.02 33.48 -2.84
N GLY A 96 -3.85 34.68 -3.39
CA GLY A 96 -3.22 35.85 -2.75
C GLY A 96 -3.77 36.25 -1.36
N ARG A 97 -4.96 35.75 -0.98
CA ARG A 97 -5.66 36.11 0.28
C ARG A 97 -5.62 35.04 1.37
N ALA A 98 -4.97 33.89 1.15
CA ALA A 98 -4.78 32.89 2.20
C ALA A 98 -3.77 33.39 3.24
N GLY A 99 -4.02 33.11 4.52
CA GLY A 99 -3.10 33.44 5.60
C GLY A 99 -1.77 32.66 5.46
N ARG A 100 -0.69 33.21 6.04
CA ARG A 100 0.65 32.59 5.98
C ARG A 100 0.64 31.14 6.49
N THR A 101 -0.06 30.88 7.58
CA THR A 101 -0.20 29.54 8.16
C THR A 101 -0.85 28.55 7.20
N ALA A 102 -2.01 28.90 6.62
CA ALA A 102 -2.72 28.05 5.66
C ALA A 102 -1.86 27.73 4.42
N ARG A 103 -1.06 28.69 3.94
CA ARG A 103 -0.13 28.45 2.83
C ARG A 103 1.00 27.51 3.20
N VAL A 104 1.63 27.71 4.36
CA VAL A 104 2.71 26.83 4.83
C VAL A 104 2.18 25.41 5.01
N THR A 105 1.03 25.24 5.67
CA THR A 105 0.39 23.93 5.83
C THR A 105 0.09 23.31 4.47
N SER A 106 -0.52 24.05 3.54
CA SER A 106 -0.82 23.53 2.19
C SER A 106 0.44 23.12 1.43
N GLY A 107 1.51 23.90 1.53
CA GLY A 107 2.80 23.57 0.90
C GLY A 107 3.41 22.29 1.48
N LEU A 108 3.39 22.14 2.81
CA LEU A 108 3.83 20.92 3.48
C LEU A 108 2.97 19.71 3.10
N THR A 109 1.65 19.87 3.02
CA THR A 109 0.74 18.79 2.60
C THR A 109 1.00 18.38 1.15
N VAL A 110 1.17 19.34 0.23
CA VAL A 110 1.53 19.03 -1.18
C VAL A 110 2.85 18.27 -1.24
N LEU A 111 3.87 18.74 -0.53
CA LEU A 111 5.16 18.06 -0.46
C LEU A 111 5.00 16.63 0.09
N SER A 112 4.19 16.45 1.14
CA SER A 112 3.95 15.15 1.76
C SER A 112 3.22 14.19 0.83
N VAL A 113 2.20 14.65 0.08
CA VAL A 113 1.49 13.83 -0.91
C VAL A 113 2.44 13.40 -2.03
N VAL A 114 3.25 14.31 -2.55
CA VAL A 114 4.17 14.04 -3.67
C VAL A 114 5.34 13.15 -3.26
N ALA A 115 5.86 13.32 -2.04
CA ALA A 115 6.96 12.50 -1.53
C ALA A 115 6.52 11.08 -1.12
N LEU A 116 5.22 10.86 -0.92
CA LEU A 116 4.69 9.61 -0.37
C LEU A 116 5.09 8.38 -1.19
N PRO A 117 4.88 8.36 -2.53
CA PRO A 117 5.31 7.23 -3.34
C PRO A 117 6.82 7.00 -3.40
N LEU A 118 7.64 7.97 -2.98
CA LEU A 118 9.10 7.80 -2.94
C LEU A 118 9.58 7.23 -1.61
N VAL A 119 8.88 7.56 -0.52
CA VAL A 119 9.27 7.16 0.85
C VAL A 119 8.67 5.83 1.25
N PHE A 120 7.44 5.56 0.84
CA PHE A 120 6.68 4.37 1.24
C PHE A 120 6.54 3.35 0.10
N GLN A 121 7.40 3.42 -0.92
CA GLN A 121 7.47 2.35 -1.90
C GLN A 121 8.09 1.12 -1.24
N MET A 122 7.25 0.14 -0.92
CA MET A 122 7.74 -1.18 -0.56
C MET A 122 8.11 -1.90 -1.84
N MET A 123 9.17 -2.71 -1.83
CA MET A 123 9.38 -3.75 -2.85
C MET A 123 9.34 -5.07 -2.13
N PRO A 124 8.69 -6.09 -2.71
CA PRO A 124 8.64 -7.36 -2.02
C PRO A 124 10.00 -8.04 -2.15
N ASN A 125 10.20 -9.18 -1.48
CA ASN A 125 11.53 -9.75 -1.21
C ASN A 125 12.23 -10.41 -2.45
N VAL A 126 12.34 -9.67 -3.55
CA VAL A 126 12.98 -10.05 -4.82
C VAL A 126 14.46 -10.36 -4.62
N THR A 127 15.14 -9.66 -3.71
CA THR A 127 16.55 -9.89 -3.39
C THR A 127 16.80 -11.29 -2.83
N TRP A 128 15.89 -11.77 -1.97
CA TRP A 128 15.99 -13.12 -1.42
C TRP A 128 15.78 -14.17 -2.50
N LEU A 129 14.77 -14.00 -3.37
CA LEU A 129 14.50 -14.92 -4.48
C LEU A 129 15.69 -15.03 -5.44
N ASN A 130 16.25 -13.88 -5.83
CA ASN A 130 17.43 -13.82 -6.69
C ASN A 130 18.67 -14.48 -6.05
N ALA A 131 18.83 -14.36 -4.73
CA ALA A 131 19.93 -15.00 -4.01
C ALA A 131 19.79 -16.53 -3.93
N HIS A 132 18.56 -17.06 -4.03
CA HIS A 132 18.26 -18.49 -4.01
C HIS A 132 18.05 -19.09 -5.40
N GLY A 133 18.51 -18.40 -6.45
CA GLY A 133 18.50 -18.94 -7.82
C GLY A 133 17.16 -18.81 -8.54
N PHE A 134 16.28 -17.91 -8.11
CA PHE A 134 15.03 -17.62 -8.80
C PHE A 134 15.06 -16.21 -9.40
N ASP A 135 14.66 -16.08 -10.66
CA ASP A 135 14.48 -14.79 -11.32
C ASP A 135 13.00 -14.38 -11.26
N VAL A 136 12.73 -13.21 -10.68
CA VAL A 136 11.36 -12.68 -10.60
C VAL A 136 10.93 -12.13 -11.96
N ARG A 137 9.93 -12.79 -12.57
CA ARG A 137 9.37 -12.38 -13.87
C ARG A 137 8.38 -11.25 -13.73
N ALA A 138 7.48 -11.35 -12.76
CA ALA A 138 6.41 -10.38 -12.54
C ALA A 138 5.83 -10.48 -11.12
N ILE A 139 5.17 -9.40 -10.70
CA ILE A 139 4.36 -9.33 -9.47
C ILE A 139 2.93 -8.94 -9.88
N PRO A 140 2.08 -9.88 -10.31
CA PRO A 140 0.74 -9.61 -10.83
C PRO A 140 -0.16 -8.71 -9.96
N THR A 141 0.01 -8.78 -8.64
CA THR A 141 -0.75 -7.98 -7.67
C THR A 141 -0.33 -6.51 -7.61
N ARG A 142 0.78 -6.13 -8.26
CA ARG A 142 1.25 -4.75 -8.34
C ARG A 142 1.30 -4.28 -9.78
N GLN A 143 0.31 -3.47 -10.15
CA GLN A 143 0.17 -3.01 -11.54
C GLN A 143 0.71 -1.60 -11.73
N THR A 144 0.80 -0.84 -10.64
CA THR A 144 1.16 0.57 -10.65
C THR A 144 2.12 0.91 -9.51
N PHE A 145 2.80 2.06 -9.64
CA PHE A 145 3.62 2.61 -8.56
C PHE A 145 2.79 2.98 -7.32
N VAL A 146 1.48 3.24 -7.50
CA VAL A 146 0.56 3.57 -6.41
C VAL A 146 0.30 2.34 -5.56
N ASP A 147 0.17 1.16 -6.17
CA ASP A 147 -0.03 -0.11 -5.45
C ASP A 147 1.14 -0.36 -4.50
N ALA A 148 2.38 -0.20 -4.97
CA ALA A 148 3.58 -0.34 -4.15
C ALA A 148 3.68 0.69 -3.01
N THR A 149 3.08 1.87 -3.19
CA THR A 149 3.01 2.91 -2.14
C THR A 149 2.00 2.54 -1.06
N ILE A 150 0.86 1.98 -1.48
CA ILE A 150 -0.19 1.52 -0.58
C ILE A 150 0.32 0.35 0.25
N ASP A 151 1.01 -0.60 -0.37
CA ASP A 151 1.62 -1.73 0.34
C ASP A 151 2.57 -1.24 1.43
N GLY A 152 3.42 -0.26 1.16
CA GLY A 152 4.31 0.28 2.20
C GLY A 152 3.61 1.09 3.28
N LEU A 153 2.50 1.76 2.95
CA LEU A 153 1.64 2.42 3.95
C LEU A 153 0.96 1.39 4.86
N VAL A 154 0.40 0.33 4.27
CA VAL A 154 -0.28 -0.77 4.98
C VAL A 154 0.71 -1.51 5.87
N ASN A 155 1.92 -1.77 5.36
CA ASN A 155 3.02 -2.38 6.11
C ASN A 155 3.48 -1.52 7.30
N LEU A 156 3.45 -0.18 7.18
CA LEU A 156 3.80 0.71 8.30
C LEU A 156 2.89 0.52 9.52
N PHE A 157 1.67 0.03 9.31
CA PHE A 157 0.69 -0.20 10.37
C PHE A 157 0.53 -1.68 10.74
N ASP A 158 1.46 -2.54 10.32
CA ASP A 158 1.39 -4.01 10.48
C ASP A 158 0.01 -4.55 10.01
N GLY A 159 -0.46 -4.04 8.87
CA GLY A 159 -1.78 -4.35 8.32
C GLY A 159 -1.73 -5.28 7.11
N LYS A 160 -2.80 -6.08 6.93
CA LYS A 160 -3.10 -6.78 5.67
C LYS A 160 -4.31 -6.16 5.01
N ALA A 161 -4.10 -5.38 3.95
CA ALA A 161 -5.21 -4.79 3.19
C ALA A 161 -5.94 -5.83 2.34
N CYS A 162 -5.17 -6.75 1.73
CA CYS A 162 -5.67 -7.80 0.86
C CYS A 162 -4.92 -9.12 1.14
N GLN A 163 -5.64 -10.22 0.97
CA GLN A 163 -5.10 -11.58 0.93
C GLN A 163 -5.22 -12.13 -0.47
N HIS A 164 -4.25 -12.96 -0.86
CA HIS A 164 -4.22 -13.55 -2.20
C HIS A 164 -4.20 -15.06 -2.13
N GLU A 165 -5.03 -15.69 -2.97
CA GLU A 165 -5.11 -17.14 -3.08
C GLU A 165 -4.85 -17.53 -4.53
N ILE A 166 -3.77 -18.28 -4.79
CA ILE A 166 -3.53 -18.82 -6.12
C ILE A 166 -4.51 -19.97 -6.34
N LEU A 167 -5.28 -19.88 -7.41
CA LEU A 167 -6.26 -20.91 -7.78
C LEU A 167 -5.60 -22.00 -8.63
N GLY A 168 -4.60 -21.62 -9.43
CA GLY A 168 -3.79 -22.53 -10.23
C GLY A 168 -3.55 -22.00 -11.65
N TRP A 169 -3.06 -22.89 -12.52
CA TRP A 169 -2.77 -22.59 -13.92
C TRP A 169 -3.77 -23.27 -14.86
N SER A 170 -4.12 -22.60 -15.96
CA SER A 170 -4.75 -23.28 -17.10
C SER A 170 -3.74 -24.07 -17.91
N ALA A 171 -4.22 -24.96 -18.79
CA ALA A 171 -3.39 -25.70 -19.74
C ALA A 171 -2.53 -24.81 -20.66
N ASP A 172 -2.97 -23.56 -20.88
CA ASP A 172 -2.26 -22.56 -21.70
C ASP A 172 -1.21 -21.77 -20.91
N ASN A 173 -0.85 -22.20 -19.70
CA ASN A 173 0.07 -21.51 -18.79
C ASN A 173 -0.41 -20.11 -18.37
N ILE A 174 -1.73 -19.92 -18.24
CA ILE A 174 -2.29 -18.69 -17.66
C ILE A 174 -2.53 -18.89 -16.18
N LEU A 175 -1.99 -18.00 -15.36
CA LEU A 175 -2.16 -18.01 -13.90
C LEU A 175 -3.49 -17.39 -13.52
N TYR A 176 -4.21 -18.03 -12.60
CA TYR A 176 -5.42 -17.49 -11.99
C TYR A 176 -5.23 -17.37 -10.48
N TYR A 177 -5.67 -16.24 -9.93
CA TYR A 177 -5.67 -16.00 -8.49
C TYR A 177 -6.88 -15.18 -8.06
N GLU A 178 -7.26 -15.34 -6.80
CA GLU A 178 -8.29 -14.58 -6.12
C GLU A 178 -7.62 -13.53 -5.22
N THR A 179 -8.24 -12.37 -5.11
CA THR A 179 -7.86 -11.31 -4.18
C THR A 179 -9.05 -10.99 -3.28
N ARG A 180 -8.84 -11.10 -1.96
CA ARG A 180 -9.83 -10.77 -0.92
C ARG A 180 -9.33 -9.61 -0.09
N CYS A 181 -9.95 -8.44 -0.21
CA CYS A 181 -9.65 -7.29 0.63
C CYS A 181 -10.77 -7.07 1.64
N THR A 182 -10.46 -6.49 2.81
CA THR A 182 -11.35 -6.48 4.00
C THR A 182 -12.74 -5.87 3.77
N PHE A 183 -12.91 -4.97 2.80
CA PHE A 183 -14.17 -4.25 2.55
C PHE A 183 -14.67 -4.34 1.11
N THR A 184 -14.10 -5.23 0.32
CA THR A 184 -14.53 -5.44 -1.06
C THR A 184 -14.94 -6.89 -1.27
N PRO A 185 -15.89 -7.16 -2.17
CA PRO A 185 -16.12 -8.52 -2.61
C PRO A 185 -14.82 -9.10 -3.21
N PRO A 186 -14.65 -10.42 -3.18
CA PRO A 186 -13.51 -11.04 -3.84
C PRO A 186 -13.45 -10.72 -5.32
N THR A 187 -12.23 -10.60 -5.83
CA THR A 187 -11.97 -10.33 -7.24
C THR A 187 -11.08 -11.41 -7.82
N PHE A 188 -11.36 -11.81 -9.05
CA PHE A 188 -10.58 -12.83 -9.76
C PHE A 188 -9.68 -12.17 -10.78
N TRP A 189 -8.49 -12.72 -10.94
CA TRP A 189 -7.47 -12.18 -11.81
C TRP A 189 -6.85 -13.27 -12.65
N ARG A 190 -6.48 -12.91 -13.87
CA ARG A 190 -5.66 -13.75 -14.75
C ARG A 190 -4.36 -13.05 -15.12
N PHE A 191 -3.29 -13.81 -15.29
CA PHE A 191 -2.00 -13.30 -15.70
C PHE A 191 -1.31 -14.25 -16.69
N ASP A 192 -0.84 -13.71 -17.81
CA ASP A 192 -0.04 -14.42 -18.80
C ASP A 192 1.44 -14.05 -18.62
N PRO A 193 2.31 -14.95 -18.11
CA PRO A 193 3.73 -14.64 -17.92
C PRO A 193 4.53 -14.53 -19.23
N ALA A 194 4.01 -15.08 -20.33
CA ALA A 194 4.63 -14.98 -21.66
C ALA A 194 4.27 -13.64 -22.35
N GLY A 195 3.14 -13.05 -21.98
CA GLY A 195 2.70 -11.74 -22.46
C GLY A 195 3.47 -10.56 -21.86
N THR A 196 3.15 -9.36 -22.37
CA THR A 196 3.59 -8.07 -21.81
C THR A 196 2.51 -7.37 -21.00
N ASP A 197 1.28 -7.86 -21.08
CA ASP A 197 0.14 -7.21 -20.44
C ASP A 197 0.18 -7.43 -18.92
N PRO A 198 -0.26 -6.43 -18.12
CA PRO A 198 -0.45 -6.63 -16.69
C PRO A 198 -1.57 -7.64 -16.44
N ALA A 199 -1.68 -8.11 -15.20
CA ALA A 199 -2.77 -8.99 -14.82
C ALA A 199 -4.13 -8.31 -15.07
N GLN A 200 -5.13 -9.11 -15.43
CA GLN A 200 -6.44 -8.59 -15.80
C GLN A 200 -7.48 -9.11 -14.83
N GLN A 201 -8.29 -8.20 -14.30
CA GLN A 201 -9.44 -8.58 -13.50
C GLN A 201 -10.49 -9.24 -14.39
N ILE A 202 -11.04 -10.35 -13.93
CA ILE A 202 -12.10 -11.12 -14.60
C ILE A 202 -13.27 -11.33 -13.66
N ALA A 203 -14.44 -11.62 -14.22
CA ALA A 203 -15.66 -11.84 -13.43
C ALA A 203 -15.60 -13.18 -12.66
N GLU A 204 -15.10 -14.23 -13.32
CA GLU A 204 -15.00 -15.58 -12.76
C GLU A 204 -13.94 -16.40 -13.53
N VAL A 205 -13.49 -17.51 -12.92
CA VAL A 205 -12.58 -18.46 -13.56
C VAL A 205 -13.38 -19.54 -14.28
N THR A 206 -13.39 -19.50 -15.61
CA THR A 206 -14.06 -20.52 -16.44
C THR A 206 -13.11 -21.57 -17.03
N ALA A 207 -11.80 -21.31 -16.96
CA ALA A 207 -10.78 -22.23 -17.45
C ALA A 207 -10.63 -23.43 -16.51
N ALA A 208 -10.40 -24.61 -17.07
CA ALA A 208 -10.00 -25.78 -16.27
C ALA A 208 -8.58 -25.57 -15.72
N LEU A 209 -8.45 -25.62 -14.41
CA LEU A 209 -7.17 -25.50 -13.71
C LEU A 209 -6.54 -26.89 -13.60
N VAL A 210 -5.29 -27.03 -14.02
CA VAL A 210 -4.67 -28.35 -14.26
C VAL A 210 -3.47 -28.65 -13.35
N THR A 211 -3.05 -27.68 -12.53
CA THR A 211 -1.87 -27.79 -11.68
C THR A 211 -2.26 -27.82 -10.20
N PRO A 212 -1.86 -28.84 -9.42
CA PRO A 212 -2.06 -28.85 -7.98
C PRO A 212 -1.09 -27.88 -7.27
N PRO A 213 -1.38 -27.49 -6.01
CA PRO A 213 -0.41 -26.80 -5.17
C PRO A 213 0.79 -27.71 -4.86
N GLU A 214 1.97 -27.10 -4.85
CA GLU A 214 3.27 -27.67 -4.50
C GLU A 214 3.95 -26.76 -3.46
N THR A 215 5.08 -27.20 -2.92
CA THR A 215 5.89 -26.40 -2.00
C THR A 215 7.34 -26.46 -2.49
N LEU A 216 7.71 -25.50 -3.33
CA LEU A 216 8.94 -25.47 -4.12
C LEU A 216 9.97 -24.48 -3.57
N LEU A 217 9.51 -23.36 -3.00
CA LEU A 217 10.36 -22.21 -2.65
C LEU A 217 10.77 -22.18 -1.16
N MET A 218 10.66 -23.32 -0.46
CA MET A 218 10.73 -23.40 1.01
C MET A 218 12.14 -23.36 1.64
N VAL A 219 13.18 -23.07 0.88
CA VAL A 219 14.57 -23.16 1.39
C VAL A 219 14.94 -21.91 2.19
N GLY A 220 14.79 -21.96 3.52
CA GLY A 220 15.39 -20.99 4.45
C GLY A 220 14.60 -19.69 4.67
N TYR A 221 13.27 -19.71 4.50
CA TYR A 221 12.44 -18.56 4.85
C TYR A 221 12.43 -18.37 6.38
N PRO A 222 12.98 -17.27 6.92
CA PRO A 222 13.30 -17.21 8.35
C PRO A 222 12.07 -17.23 9.25
N GLU A 223 10.97 -16.61 8.85
CA GLU A 223 9.76 -16.46 9.68
C GLU A 223 8.54 -16.29 8.76
N GLY A 224 7.83 -17.37 8.41
CA GLY A 224 6.62 -17.29 7.57
C GLY A 224 5.98 -18.65 7.27
N TYR A 225 4.74 -18.63 6.77
CA TYR A 225 4.06 -19.83 6.27
C TYR A 225 4.75 -20.34 4.99
N PRO A 226 4.87 -21.66 4.77
CA PRO A 226 5.26 -22.17 3.46
C PRO A 226 4.36 -21.56 2.40
N PRO A 227 4.91 -20.89 1.39
CA PRO A 227 4.08 -20.46 0.30
C PRO A 227 3.48 -21.69 -0.39
N ALA A 228 2.19 -21.62 -0.71
CA ALA A 228 1.59 -22.56 -1.64
C ALA A 228 2.05 -22.15 -3.05
N ASP A 229 2.96 -22.94 -3.61
CA ASP A 229 3.54 -22.69 -4.92
C ASP A 229 2.76 -23.46 -5.98
N TYR A 230 2.72 -22.94 -7.19
CA TYR A 230 2.07 -23.61 -8.31
C TYR A 230 3.01 -23.53 -9.50
N ARG A 231 3.51 -24.66 -9.97
CA ARG A 231 4.29 -24.71 -11.21
C ARG A 231 3.36 -24.69 -12.41
N SER A 232 3.71 -23.94 -13.45
CA SER A 232 2.97 -23.95 -14.72
C SER A 232 3.03 -25.34 -15.39
N PRO A 233 2.06 -25.70 -16.24
CA PRO A 233 2.05 -26.98 -16.94
C PRO A 233 3.31 -27.29 -17.75
N ASP A 234 3.91 -26.25 -18.35
CA ASP A 234 5.17 -26.36 -19.10
C ASP A 234 6.42 -26.42 -18.21
N GLY A 235 6.25 -26.33 -16.89
CA GLY A 235 7.31 -26.39 -15.90
C GLY A 235 8.15 -25.11 -15.75
N ARG A 236 7.94 -24.12 -16.62
CA ARG A 236 8.81 -22.95 -16.75
C ARG A 236 8.62 -21.90 -15.67
N TRP A 237 7.39 -21.75 -15.18
CA TRP A 237 7.00 -20.69 -14.27
C TRP A 237 6.57 -21.27 -12.93
N ILE A 238 6.87 -20.56 -11.85
CA ILE A 238 6.39 -20.88 -10.52
C ILE A 238 5.65 -19.65 -10.00
N ALA A 239 4.38 -19.82 -9.68
CA ALA A 239 3.59 -18.81 -9.00
C ALA A 239 3.55 -19.08 -7.50
N SER A 240 3.62 -18.04 -6.69
CA SER A 240 3.73 -18.16 -5.24
C SER A 240 3.21 -16.90 -4.53
N VAL A 241 2.68 -17.04 -3.32
CA VAL A 241 2.23 -15.90 -2.50
C VAL A 241 3.29 -15.57 -1.46
N TRP A 242 3.78 -14.33 -1.48
CA TRP A 242 4.86 -13.84 -0.62
C TRP A 242 4.38 -12.69 0.26
N GLY A 243 4.71 -12.72 1.54
CA GLY A 243 4.57 -11.60 2.46
C GLY A 243 5.84 -11.45 3.30
N ASP A 244 6.21 -10.22 3.66
CA ASP A 244 7.43 -9.96 4.43
C ASP A 244 7.33 -10.50 5.87
N ASP A 245 6.12 -10.55 6.45
CA ASP A 245 5.82 -11.21 7.73
C ASP A 245 4.35 -11.68 7.81
N PHE A 246 3.90 -12.12 8.98
CA PHE A 246 2.54 -12.64 9.18
C PHE A 246 1.44 -11.58 9.01
N TYR A 247 1.76 -10.30 9.17
CA TYR A 247 0.83 -9.17 9.10
C TYR A 247 1.10 -8.23 7.93
N GLY A 248 2.21 -8.38 7.21
CA GLY A 248 2.58 -7.57 6.06
C GLY A 248 1.76 -7.87 4.79
N PRO A 249 1.85 -7.00 3.77
CA PRO A 249 1.13 -7.17 2.52
C PRO A 249 1.58 -8.44 1.78
N GLU A 250 0.61 -9.14 1.20
CA GLU A 250 0.83 -10.35 0.40
C GLU A 250 0.94 -10.01 -1.09
N HIS A 251 1.76 -10.75 -1.81
CA HIS A 251 1.99 -10.56 -3.24
C HIS A 251 2.03 -11.89 -3.96
N VAL A 252 1.22 -12.01 -5.02
CA VAL A 252 1.44 -13.07 -6.00
C VAL A 252 2.68 -12.71 -6.78
N MET A 253 3.64 -13.61 -6.80
CA MET A 253 4.86 -13.50 -7.60
C MET A 253 4.89 -14.62 -8.62
N VAL A 254 5.43 -14.32 -9.80
CA VAL A 254 5.78 -15.32 -10.80
C VAL A 254 7.27 -15.29 -11.01
N VAL A 255 7.92 -16.43 -10.83
CA VAL A 255 9.37 -16.61 -10.91
C VAL A 255 9.74 -17.72 -11.88
N THR A 256 11.01 -17.73 -12.29
CA THR A 256 11.65 -18.82 -13.03
C THR A 256 12.88 -19.29 -12.28
N GLU A 257 13.20 -20.59 -12.36
CA GLU A 257 14.51 -21.09 -11.92
C GLU A 257 15.60 -20.56 -12.84
N ARG A 258 16.69 -20.07 -12.25
CA ARG A 258 17.87 -19.65 -12.98
C ARG A 258 18.67 -20.90 -13.35
N ALA A 259 18.94 -21.06 -14.64
CA ALA A 259 19.72 -22.16 -15.20
C ALA A 259 21.20 -22.13 -14.76
#